data_AF-A0A969F2M4-F1
#
_entry.id   AF-A0A969F2M4-F1
#
_cell.length_a   1.000
_cell.length_b   1.000
_cell.length_c   1.000
_cell.angle_alpha   90.00
_cell.angle_beta   90.00
_cell.angle_gamma   90.00
#
_symmetry.space_group_name_H-M   'P 1'
#
loop_
_entity.id
_entity.type
_entity.pdbx_description
1 polymer ?
#
loop_
_entity_poly.entity_id
_entity_poly.type
_entity_poly.pdbx_seq_one_letter_code
_entity_poly.pdbx_strand_id
1 'polypeptide(L)' 'MTKGGEKRFIESVPGAKGQKHTIIKGAGHFLQDDAGDELARVVIEFIKANP' A
#
# COMPACT_ATOMS: atom_id res chain seq x y z
N MET A 1 -2.98 17.00 -2.84
CA MET A 1 -2.91 15.69 -2.16
C MET A 1 -4.23 15.43 -1.46
N THR A 2 -5.10 14.58 -2.01
CA THR A 2 -6.32 14.16 -1.31
C THR A 2 -5.93 13.19 -0.19
N LYS A 3 -6.02 13.65 1.07
CA LYS A 3 -5.80 12.78 2.23
C LYS A 3 -7.00 11.83 2.38
N GLY A 4 -6.77 10.54 2.60
CA GLY A 4 -7.84 9.58 2.92
C GLY A 4 -8.39 8.75 1.75
N GLY A 5 -7.80 8.83 0.56
CA GLY A 5 -8.22 8.02 -0.59
C GLY A 5 -8.08 6.51 -0.36
N GLU A 6 -7.12 6.10 0.46
CA GLU A 6 -6.87 4.73 0.86
C GLU A 6 -8.08 4.11 1.56
N LYS A 7 -8.76 4.85 2.45
CA LYS A 7 -9.90 4.33 3.22
C LYS A 7 -11.05 3.93 2.31
N ARG A 8 -11.39 4.81 1.36
CA ARG A 8 -12.44 4.53 0.38
C ARG A 8 -12.10 3.31 -0.48
N PHE A 9 -10.83 3.15 -0.88
CA PHE A 9 -10.41 1.99 -1.65
C PHE A 9 -10.54 0.69 -0.84
N ILE A 10 -10.06 0.70 0.41
CA ILE A 10 -10.16 -0.44 1.33
C ILE A 10 -11.61 -0.86 1.58
N GLU A 11 -12.52 0.10 1.72
CA GLU A 11 -13.95 -0.16 1.93
C GLU A 11 -14.66 -0.71 0.69
N SER A 12 -14.30 -0.20 -0.50
CA SER A 12 -15.01 -0.50 -1.75
C SER A 12 -14.55 -1.79 -2.44
N VAL A 13 -13.34 -2.26 -2.19
CA VAL A 13 -12.79 -3.48 -2.81
C VAL A 13 -12.91 -4.65 -1.82
N PRO A 14 -13.77 -5.67 -2.07
CA PRO A 14 -13.98 -6.76 -1.11
C PRO A 14 -12.69 -7.50 -0.72
N GLY A 15 -11.81 -7.77 -1.68
CA GLY A 15 -10.52 -8.44 -1.46
C GLY A 15 -9.49 -7.60 -0.68
N ALA A 16 -9.73 -6.30 -0.50
CA ALA A 16 -8.86 -5.45 0.32
C ALA A 16 -9.16 -5.58 1.82
N LYS A 17 -10.32 -6.12 2.21
CA LYS A 17 -10.68 -6.28 3.63
C LYS A 17 -9.75 -7.29 4.31
N GLY A 18 -9.22 -6.92 5.47
CA GLY A 18 -8.32 -7.78 6.25
C GLY A 18 -6.87 -7.86 5.75
N GLN A 19 -6.54 -7.25 4.61
CA GLN A 19 -5.15 -7.15 4.14
C GLN A 19 -4.32 -6.21 5.03
N LYS A 20 -3.00 -6.44 5.08
CA LYS A 20 -2.05 -5.65 5.88
C LYS A 20 -1.70 -4.32 5.20
N HIS A 21 -2.65 -3.40 5.18
CA HIS A 21 -2.48 -2.05 4.60
C HIS A 21 -1.34 -1.29 5.28
N THR A 22 -0.45 -0.72 4.47
CA THR A 22 0.77 -0.03 4.95
C THR A 22 0.86 1.37 4.34
N ILE A 23 1.18 2.37 5.16
CA ILE A 23 1.48 3.73 4.72
C ILE A 23 2.99 3.94 4.82
N ILE A 24 3.64 4.04 3.66
CA ILE A 24 5.06 4.40 3.55
C ILE A 24 5.18 5.90 3.81
N LYS A 25 5.90 6.28 4.86
CA LYS A 25 6.04 7.69 5.28
C LYS A 25 7.19 8.34 4.54
N GLY A 26 7.08 9.65 4.30
CA GLY A 26 8.18 10.45 3.73
C GLY A 26 8.31 10.38 2.21
N ALA A 27 7.46 9.60 1.53
CA ALA A 27 7.41 9.53 0.07
C ALA A 27 6.33 10.46 -0.52
N GLY A 28 6.63 11.02 -1.70
CA GLY A 28 5.78 11.92 -2.46
C GLY A 28 4.90 11.18 -3.47
N HIS A 29 4.68 11.82 -4.63
CA HIS A 29 3.82 11.25 -5.68
C HIS A 29 4.46 10.05 -6.38
N PHE A 30 5.79 10.10 -6.59
CA PHE A 30 6.58 9.04 -7.19
C PHE A 30 7.16 8.14 -6.08
N LEU A 31 6.27 7.42 -5.40
CA LEU A 31 6.61 6.57 -4.26
C LEU A 31 7.79 5.62 -4.51
N GLN A 32 7.89 5.06 -5.71
CA GLN A 32 8.97 4.15 -6.09
C GLN A 32 10.35 4.83 -6.17
N ASP A 33 10.40 6.12 -6.47
CA ASP A 33 11.65 6.89 -6.56
C ASP A 33 12.12 7.26 -5.14
N ASP A 34 11.18 7.63 -4.27
CA ASP A 34 11.47 8.05 -2.89
C ASP A 34 11.71 6.86 -1.94
N ALA A 35 11.04 5.72 -2.19
CA ALA A 35 10.99 4.58 -1.26
C ALA A 35 10.88 3.21 -1.97
N GLY A 36 11.61 3.03 -3.08
CA GLY A 36 11.56 1.81 -3.89
C GLY A 36 11.82 0.52 -3.11
N ASP A 37 12.83 0.49 -2.24
CA ASP A 37 13.17 -0.69 -1.42
C ASP A 37 12.05 -1.07 -0.43
N GLU A 38 11.44 -0.07 0.22
CA GLU A 38 10.34 -0.29 1.16
C GLU A 38 9.09 -0.77 0.43
N LEU A 39 8.77 -0.14 -0.71
CA LEU A 39 7.66 -0.55 -1.57
C LEU A 39 7.85 -2.00 -2.04
N ALA A 40 9.04 -2.37 -2.52
CA ALA A 40 9.33 -3.73 -2.96
C ALA A 40 9.14 -4.76 -1.84
N ARG A 41 9.63 -4.47 -0.63
CA ARG A 41 9.43 -5.34 0.54
C ARG A 41 7.95 -5.53 0.87
N VAL A 42 7.17 -4.44 0.91
CA VAL A 42 5.72 -4.50 1.19
C VAL A 42 4.99 -5.37 0.16
N VAL A 43 5.31 -5.21 -1.13
CA VAL A 43 4.69 -6.00 -2.20
C VAL A 43 5.06 -7.49 -2.11
N ILE A 44 6.33 -7.80 -1.87
CA ILE A 44 6.79 -9.20 -1.73
C ILE A 44 6.08 -9.88 -0.56
N GLU A 45 5.97 -9.20 0.59
CA GLU A 45 5.28 -9.76 1.75
C GLU A 45 3.77 -9.91 1.51
N PHE A 46 3.15 -9.00 0.77
CA PHE A 46 1.76 -9.14 0.34
C PHE A 46 1.55 -10.39 -0.53
N ILE A 47 2.42 -10.65 -1.51
CA ILE A 47 2.35 -11.85 -2.36
C ILE A 47 2.49 -13.11 -1.51
N LYS A 48 3.49 -13.16 -0.61
CA LYS A 48 3.70 -14.33 0.26
C LYS A 48 2.51 -14.63 1.19
N ALA A 49 1.80 -13.59 1.63
CA ALA A 49 0.64 -13.72 2.51
C ALA A 49 -0.65 -14.16 1.77
N ASN A 50 -0.62 -14.22 0.43
CA ASN A 50 -1.78 -14.56 -0.41
C ASN A 50 -1.37 -15.62 -1.48
N PRO A 51 -1.22 -16.91 -1.09
CA PRO A 51 -0.80 -18.00 -1.99
C PRO A 51 -1.88 -18.43 -2.99
#